data_AF-A0A0F9ND45-F1
#
_entry.id   AF-A0A0F9ND45-F1
#
_cell.length_a   1.000
_cell.length_b   1.000
_cell.length_c   1.000
_cell.angle_alpha   90.00
_cell.angle_beta   90.00
_cell.angle_gamma   90.00
#
_symmetry.space_group_name_H-M   'P 1'
#
loop_
_entity.id
_entity.type
_entity.pdbx_description
1 polymer ?
#
loop_
_entity_poly.entity_id
_entity_poly.type
_entity_poly.pdbx_seq_one_letter_code
_entity_poly.pdbx_strand_id
1 'polypeptide(L)'
;MIEVAKKSINFIALGTYNKLENFIHNYIPLNSQNQFINRLNSLQQIRHREYVQNHIRYDFQYIPNKISSINNSILRNTLLSHFTRLFEGKLPDAFFSFNYNPRVSDLYLKGVRQKGHKQEDLSSYDIERYLFNPLVKNGKIIVYNKSFFLCKITNNFITYYNNKFSSIPHHTPILREILSIQHESFSIETPVWLYLSNRQEYLTGHIDLNLTSKNIIYVSDYKSSITDMIRSLPQVSTYGLLLGNNLNNTNNSFNFKINCVTFSKDLAYSYNPNILNKEILDFVKLMNKKRNNRLMDRSGNDLEDLIKEIIYNL
;
A
#
# COMPACT_ATOMS: atom_id res chain seq x y z
N MET A 1 13.46 22.52 -12.83
CA MET A 1 14.65 21.75 -13.28
C MET A 1 14.64 20.29 -12.85
N ILE A 2 14.78 19.90 -11.57
CA ILE A 2 14.66 18.47 -11.17
C ILE A 2 13.34 17.83 -11.62
N GLU A 3 12.22 18.55 -11.53
CA GLU A 3 10.90 18.06 -11.97
C GLU A 3 10.79 17.87 -13.49
N VAL A 4 11.52 18.69 -14.26
CA VAL A 4 11.62 18.53 -15.72
C VAL A 4 12.49 17.31 -16.03
N ALA A 5 13.62 17.17 -15.33
CA ALA A 5 14.47 15.98 -15.36
C ALA A 5 13.70 14.70 -14.98
N LYS A 6 12.88 14.70 -13.92
CA LYS A 6 12.07 13.53 -13.53
C LYS A 6 11.06 13.07 -14.59
N LYS A 7 10.53 13.99 -15.40
CA LYS A 7 9.55 13.69 -16.46
C LYS A 7 10.18 13.28 -17.79
N SER A 8 11.45 13.61 -18.01
CA SER A 8 12.13 13.44 -19.31
C SER A 8 13.34 12.50 -19.25
N ILE A 9 13.77 12.10 -18.06
CA ILE A 9 14.94 11.25 -17.87
C ILE A 9 14.49 9.82 -17.58
N ASN A 10 14.77 8.95 -18.53
CA ASN A 10 14.72 7.52 -18.30
C ASN A 10 15.89 7.14 -17.37
N PHE A 11 15.60 6.97 -16.07
CA PHE A 11 16.59 6.51 -15.07
C PHE A 11 17.12 5.10 -15.34
N ILE A 12 16.55 4.39 -16.31
CA ILE A 12 17.01 3.09 -16.79
C ILE A 12 18.19 3.24 -17.78
N ALA A 13 18.32 4.39 -18.46
CA ALA A 13 19.38 4.57 -19.45
C ALA A 13 20.77 4.63 -18.81
N LEU A 14 21.71 3.83 -19.35
CA LEU A 14 23.09 3.76 -18.87
C LEU A 14 23.73 5.17 -18.86
N GLY A 15 24.34 5.57 -17.74
CA GLY A 15 25.02 6.85 -17.58
C GLY A 15 24.11 8.06 -17.30
N THR A 16 22.79 7.87 -17.18
CA THR A 16 21.84 8.93 -16.79
C THR A 16 22.27 9.64 -15.50
N TYR A 17 22.68 8.87 -14.49
CA TYR A 17 23.06 9.46 -13.21
C TYR A 17 24.36 10.26 -13.31
N ASN A 18 25.37 9.77 -14.04
CA ASN A 18 26.61 10.51 -14.29
C ASN A 18 26.33 11.84 -15.02
N LYS A 19 25.39 11.84 -15.98
CA LYS A 19 24.96 13.08 -16.67
C LYS A 19 24.31 14.07 -15.71
N LEU A 20 23.49 13.59 -14.77
CA LEU A 20 22.86 14.42 -13.75
C LEU A 20 23.85 14.96 -12.72
N GLU A 21 24.81 14.14 -12.30
CA GLU A 21 25.90 14.55 -11.40
C GLU A 21 26.76 15.64 -12.04
N ASN A 22 27.19 15.44 -13.30
CA ASN A 22 27.89 16.45 -14.07
C ASN A 22 27.09 17.75 -14.21
N PHE A 23 25.78 17.65 -14.44
CA PHE A 23 24.90 18.81 -14.48
C PHE A 23 24.88 19.55 -13.13
N ILE A 24 24.80 18.82 -12.01
CA ILE A 24 24.80 19.43 -10.68
C ILE A 24 26.13 20.17 -10.43
N HIS A 25 27.26 19.55 -10.74
CA HIS A 25 28.57 20.16 -10.55
C HIS A 25 28.79 21.41 -11.41
N ASN A 26 28.29 21.40 -12.64
CA ASN A 26 28.54 22.50 -13.60
C ASN A 26 27.54 23.65 -13.48
N TYR A 27 26.31 23.40 -13.01
CA TYR A 27 25.22 24.39 -13.13
C TYR A 27 24.48 24.70 -11.82
N ILE A 28 24.74 23.98 -10.72
CA ILE A 28 24.13 24.26 -9.42
C ILE A 28 25.14 24.97 -8.51
N PRO A 29 24.75 26.04 -7.79
CA PRO A 29 25.64 26.72 -6.84
C PRO A 29 26.24 25.76 -5.81
N LEU A 30 27.54 25.92 -5.51
CA LEU A 30 28.31 25.03 -4.63
C LEU A 30 27.64 24.78 -3.27
N ASN A 31 27.07 25.82 -2.65
CA ASN A 31 26.36 25.72 -1.37
C ASN A 31 25.12 24.81 -1.40
N SER A 32 24.59 24.54 -2.61
CA SER A 32 23.41 23.71 -2.83
C SER A 32 23.79 22.33 -3.38
N GLN A 33 24.94 22.16 -4.05
CA GLN A 33 25.33 20.91 -4.73
C GLN A 33 25.18 19.67 -3.84
N ASN A 34 25.67 19.73 -2.60
CA ASN A 34 25.60 18.59 -1.66
C ASN A 34 24.18 18.07 -1.46
N GLN A 35 23.18 18.95 -1.38
CA GLN A 35 21.79 18.55 -1.23
C GLN A 35 21.29 17.78 -2.47
N PHE A 36 21.68 18.24 -3.67
CA PHE A 36 21.27 17.61 -4.92
C PHE A 36 22.01 16.28 -5.15
N ILE A 37 23.31 16.20 -4.86
CA ILE A 37 24.10 14.97 -4.94
C ILE A 37 23.57 13.92 -3.96
N ASN A 38 23.33 14.28 -2.71
CA ASN A 38 22.75 13.35 -1.73
C ASN A 38 21.38 12.83 -2.19
N ARG A 39 20.56 13.71 -2.79
CA ARG A 39 19.29 13.31 -3.38
C ARG A 39 19.49 12.37 -4.59
N LEU A 40 20.43 12.66 -5.48
CA LEU A 40 20.74 11.81 -6.64
C LEU A 40 21.22 10.42 -6.20
N ASN A 41 22.11 10.35 -5.21
CA ASN A 41 22.60 9.10 -4.64
C ASN A 41 21.47 8.29 -3.99
N SER A 42 20.53 8.95 -3.32
CA SER A 42 19.34 8.26 -2.78
C SER A 42 18.46 7.67 -3.89
N LEU A 43 18.33 8.33 -5.04
CA LEU A 43 17.57 7.82 -6.19
C LEU A 43 18.26 6.65 -6.89
N GLN A 44 19.60 6.60 -6.95
CA GLN A 44 20.34 5.46 -7.49
C GLN A 44 20.12 4.17 -6.69
N GLN A 45 19.80 4.29 -5.41
CA GLN A 45 19.58 3.15 -4.52
C GLN A 45 18.18 2.54 -4.70
N ILE A 46 17.25 3.23 -5.35
CA ILE A 46 15.90 2.73 -5.59
C ILE A 46 15.95 1.71 -6.73
N ARG A 47 15.58 0.47 -6.43
CA ARG A 47 15.27 -0.56 -7.42
C ARG A 47 13.82 -0.42 -7.81
N HIS A 48 13.51 -0.47 -9.10
CA HIS A 48 12.16 -0.29 -9.59
C HIS A 48 11.81 -1.24 -10.73
N ARG A 49 10.54 -1.64 -10.81
CA ARG A 49 9.99 -2.48 -11.89
C ARG A 49 8.55 -2.10 -12.17
N GLU A 50 8.24 -1.89 -13.45
CA GLU A 50 6.86 -1.69 -13.89
C GLU A 50 6.13 -3.04 -13.98
N TYR A 51 4.90 -3.06 -13.49
CA TYR A 51 3.97 -4.15 -13.64
C TYR A 51 2.66 -3.66 -14.26
N VAL A 52 1.90 -4.58 -14.81
CA VAL A 52 0.57 -4.34 -15.36
C VAL A 52 -0.42 -5.28 -14.69
N GLN A 53 -1.46 -4.73 -14.08
CA GLN A 53 -2.59 -5.48 -13.52
C GLN A 53 -3.90 -4.93 -14.06
N ASN A 54 -4.67 -5.74 -14.80
CA ASN A 54 -5.93 -5.31 -15.43
C ASN A 54 -5.79 -3.99 -16.21
N HIS A 55 -4.75 -3.91 -17.06
CA HIS A 55 -4.36 -2.71 -17.83
C HIS A 55 -3.91 -1.50 -17.00
N ILE A 56 -3.84 -1.61 -15.68
CA ILE A 56 -3.33 -0.56 -14.79
C ILE A 56 -1.85 -0.81 -14.58
N ARG A 57 -1.03 0.17 -14.97
CA ARG A 57 0.40 0.18 -14.73
C ARG A 57 0.68 0.66 -13.31
N TYR A 58 1.59 -0.01 -12.63
CA TYR A 58 2.13 0.45 -11.35
C TYR A 58 3.63 0.18 -11.29
N ASP A 59 4.32 0.98 -10.49
CA ASP A 59 5.79 1.03 -10.45
C ASP A 59 6.28 0.61 -9.07
N PHE A 60 6.47 -0.69 -8.91
CA PHE A 60 7.03 -1.29 -7.71
C PHE A 60 8.43 -0.71 -7.48
N GLN A 61 8.67 -0.19 -6.28
CA GLN A 61 9.97 0.36 -5.90
C GLN A 61 10.38 -0.14 -4.52
N TYR A 62 11.67 -0.41 -4.32
CA TYR A 62 12.23 -0.70 -3.00
C TYR A 62 13.68 -0.24 -2.87
N ILE A 63 14.15 -0.04 -1.63
CA ILE A 63 15.51 0.42 -1.33
C ILE A 63 16.26 -0.69 -0.55
N PRO A 64 17.11 -1.50 -1.21
CA PRO A 64 17.84 -2.60 -0.57
C PRO A 64 18.64 -2.18 0.66
N ASN A 65 19.22 -0.97 0.65
CA ASN A 65 20.02 -0.47 1.77
C ASN A 65 19.19 -0.25 3.04
N LYS A 66 17.93 0.18 2.91
CA LYS A 66 17.02 0.34 4.05
C LYS A 66 16.54 -1.00 4.61
N ILE A 67 16.40 -2.00 3.74
CA ILE A 67 16.15 -3.37 4.21
C ILE A 67 17.42 -3.92 4.90
N SER A 68 18.60 -3.60 4.37
CA SER A 68 19.88 -4.06 4.90
C SER A 68 20.19 -3.50 6.29
N SER A 69 19.65 -2.32 6.64
CA SER A 69 19.77 -1.73 7.98
C SER A 69 18.85 -2.36 9.03
N ILE A 70 17.99 -3.32 8.66
CA ILE A 70 17.16 -4.06 9.62
C ILE A 70 18.07 -4.97 10.47
N ASN A 71 18.03 -4.76 11.79
CA ASN A 71 18.87 -5.49 12.74
C ASN A 71 18.57 -7.00 12.76
N ASN A 72 17.31 -7.39 12.63
CA ASN A 72 16.92 -8.79 12.62
C ASN A 72 17.30 -9.44 11.27
N SER A 73 18.28 -10.34 11.31
CA SER A 73 18.84 -10.98 10.11
C SER A 73 17.82 -11.85 9.36
N ILE A 74 16.95 -12.56 10.07
CA ILE A 74 15.91 -13.41 9.45
C ILE A 74 14.93 -12.52 8.70
N LEU A 75 14.41 -11.45 9.33
CA LEU A 75 13.51 -10.50 8.68
C LEU A 75 14.17 -9.84 7.47
N ARG A 76 15.40 -9.32 7.66
CA ARG A 76 16.20 -8.69 6.61
C ARG A 76 16.39 -9.62 5.41
N ASN A 77 16.80 -10.85 5.63
CA ASN A 77 17.08 -11.80 4.56
C ASN A 77 15.80 -12.23 3.83
N THR A 78 14.70 -12.44 4.57
CA THR A 78 13.40 -12.77 3.96
C THR A 78 12.90 -11.62 3.09
N LEU A 79 12.99 -10.37 3.58
CA LEU A 79 12.63 -9.19 2.78
C LEU A 79 13.55 -9.05 1.56
N LEU A 80 14.88 -9.09 1.73
CA LEU A 80 15.80 -8.99 0.59
C LEU A 80 15.52 -10.07 -0.46
N SER A 81 15.32 -11.33 -0.06
CA SER A 81 14.98 -12.42 -0.96
C SER A 81 13.66 -12.17 -1.69
N HIS A 82 12.60 -11.84 -0.94
CA HIS A 82 11.27 -11.59 -1.50
C HIS A 82 11.30 -10.43 -2.51
N PHE A 83 11.82 -9.27 -2.11
CA PHE A 83 11.84 -8.06 -2.94
C PHE A 83 12.79 -8.16 -4.14
N THR A 84 13.89 -8.93 -4.02
CA THR A 84 14.75 -9.25 -5.16
C THR A 84 14.00 -10.09 -6.19
N ARG A 85 13.25 -11.12 -5.76
CA ARG A 85 12.43 -11.93 -6.66
C ARG A 85 11.37 -11.11 -7.38
N LEU A 86 10.71 -10.18 -6.67
CA LEU A 86 9.80 -9.21 -7.29
C LEU A 86 10.54 -8.46 -8.41
N PHE A 87 11.62 -7.77 -8.07
CA PHE A 87 12.40 -6.99 -9.04
C PHE A 87 12.89 -7.79 -10.25
N GLU A 88 13.28 -9.05 -10.06
CA GLU A 88 13.70 -9.93 -11.14
C GLU A 88 12.52 -10.42 -12.00
N GLY A 89 11.27 -10.20 -11.59
CA GLY A 89 10.08 -10.71 -12.29
C GLY A 89 9.81 -12.17 -12.00
N LYS A 90 10.38 -12.69 -10.93
CA LYS A 90 10.12 -14.05 -10.44
C LYS A 90 8.85 -14.06 -9.59
N LEU A 91 7.86 -13.37 -10.11
CA LEU A 91 6.47 -13.52 -9.77
C LEU A 91 5.87 -14.50 -10.76
N PRO A 92 4.76 -15.13 -10.41
CA PRO A 92 3.92 -15.71 -11.42
C PRO A 92 3.24 -14.59 -12.24
N ASP A 93 4.00 -13.96 -13.14
CA ASP A 93 3.63 -12.77 -13.92
C ASP A 93 2.33 -12.97 -14.71
N ALA A 94 2.02 -14.21 -15.12
CA ALA A 94 0.76 -14.55 -15.76
C ALA A 94 -0.46 -14.12 -14.94
N PHE A 95 -0.39 -14.18 -13.60
CA PHE A 95 -1.55 -13.96 -12.73
C PHE A 95 -2.01 -12.50 -12.67
N PHE A 96 -1.08 -11.54 -12.74
CA PHE A 96 -1.45 -10.12 -12.73
C PHE A 96 -2.03 -9.67 -14.07
N SER A 97 -1.73 -10.38 -15.15
CA SER A 97 -2.18 -10.04 -16.49
C SER A 97 -3.65 -10.43 -16.79
N PHE A 98 -4.21 -11.38 -16.03
CA PHE A 98 -5.57 -11.88 -16.26
C PHE A 98 -6.64 -10.97 -15.66
N ASN A 99 -7.49 -10.42 -16.53
CA ASN A 99 -8.54 -9.47 -16.16
C ASN A 99 -9.68 -10.05 -15.30
N TYR A 100 -9.82 -11.37 -15.24
CA TYR A 100 -10.83 -12.05 -14.42
C TYR A 100 -10.40 -12.20 -12.96
N ASN A 101 -9.10 -12.06 -12.66
CA ASN A 101 -8.61 -12.21 -11.30
C ASN A 101 -9.14 -11.09 -10.38
N PRO A 102 -9.71 -11.42 -9.21
CA PRO A 102 -10.19 -10.41 -8.28
C PRO A 102 -9.04 -9.56 -7.76
N ARG A 103 -9.31 -8.28 -7.48
CA ARG A 103 -8.33 -7.36 -6.93
C ARG A 103 -8.61 -7.07 -5.47
N VAL A 104 -7.55 -7.02 -4.67
CA VAL A 104 -7.66 -6.60 -3.26
C VAL A 104 -8.22 -5.18 -3.14
N SER A 105 -7.94 -4.30 -4.11
CA SER A 105 -8.48 -2.94 -4.17
C SER A 105 -10.01 -2.87 -4.34
N ASP A 106 -10.63 -3.99 -4.70
CA ASP A 106 -12.08 -4.09 -4.83
C ASP A 106 -12.77 -4.37 -3.49
N LEU A 107 -12.03 -4.87 -2.49
CA LEU A 107 -12.51 -5.12 -1.13
C LEU A 107 -12.80 -3.80 -0.39
N TYR A 108 -14.01 -3.28 -0.57
CA TYR A 108 -14.40 -1.97 -0.08
C TYR A 108 -15.82 -1.98 0.49
N LEU A 109 -16.02 -1.32 1.62
CA LEU A 109 -17.33 -1.22 2.27
C LEU A 109 -18.20 -0.15 1.57
N LYS A 110 -18.77 -0.48 0.40
CA LYS A 110 -19.55 0.47 -0.43
C LYS A 110 -21.06 0.22 -0.41
N GLY A 111 -21.54 -1.01 -0.25
CA GLY A 111 -22.96 -1.34 -0.46
C GLY A 111 -23.19 -2.04 -1.81
N VAL A 112 -24.40 -2.01 -2.35
CA VAL A 112 -24.73 -2.70 -3.62
C VAL A 112 -24.87 -1.70 -4.77
N ARG A 113 -24.19 -1.99 -5.88
CA ARG A 113 -24.43 -1.33 -7.18
C ARG A 113 -25.28 -2.26 -8.05
N GLN A 114 -26.60 -2.14 -7.97
CA GLN A 114 -27.46 -2.81 -8.96
C GLN A 114 -27.43 -2.02 -10.28
N LYS A 115 -27.20 -2.69 -11.41
CA LYS A 115 -27.40 -2.09 -12.74
C LYS A 115 -28.87 -1.65 -12.85
N GLY A 116 -29.10 -0.35 -12.99
CA GLY A 116 -30.44 0.21 -13.22
C GLY A 116 -31.23 0.67 -11.98
N HIS A 117 -30.71 0.48 -10.75
CA HIS A 117 -31.37 0.95 -9.53
C HIS A 117 -30.50 1.93 -8.73
N LYS A 118 -31.14 2.79 -7.92
CA LYS A 118 -30.45 3.70 -6.99
C LYS A 118 -29.52 2.87 -6.10
N GLN A 119 -28.26 3.28 -6.05
CA GLN A 119 -27.22 2.70 -5.21
C GLN A 119 -27.72 2.66 -3.76
N GLU A 120 -27.98 1.47 -3.22
CA GLU A 120 -28.13 1.32 -1.77
C GLU A 120 -26.73 1.31 -1.18
N ASP A 121 -26.14 2.50 -1.08
CA ASP A 121 -24.86 2.67 -0.43
C ASP A 121 -24.93 2.20 1.02
N LEU A 122 -23.85 1.55 1.46
CA LEU A 122 -23.65 1.33 2.87
C LEU A 122 -23.35 2.68 3.51
N SER A 123 -24.25 3.11 4.40
CA SER A 123 -24.14 4.42 5.02
C SER A 123 -22.84 4.52 5.83
N SER A 124 -22.13 5.65 5.74
CA SER A 124 -20.93 5.87 6.56
C SER A 124 -21.27 5.77 8.05
N TYR A 125 -22.48 6.19 8.43
CA TYR A 125 -23.00 6.06 9.78
C TYR A 125 -23.03 4.61 10.28
N ASP A 126 -23.51 3.66 9.46
CA ASP A 126 -23.55 2.24 9.86
C ASP A 126 -22.14 1.66 10.01
N ILE A 127 -21.22 2.03 9.11
CA ILE A 127 -19.82 1.61 9.19
C ILE A 127 -19.17 2.18 10.46
N GLU A 128 -19.37 3.46 10.74
CA GLU A 128 -18.83 4.12 11.93
C GLU A 128 -19.42 3.51 13.21
N ARG A 129 -20.74 3.36 13.28
CA ARG A 129 -21.46 2.90 14.47
C ARG A 129 -21.21 1.43 14.78
N TYR A 130 -21.27 0.55 13.78
CA TYR A 130 -21.27 -0.90 13.98
C TYR A 130 -19.91 -1.56 13.77
N LEU A 131 -18.93 -0.88 13.14
CA LEU A 131 -17.58 -1.40 12.92
C LEU A 131 -16.52 -0.52 13.57
N PHE A 132 -16.36 0.72 13.11
CA PHE A 132 -15.20 1.53 13.47
C PHE A 132 -15.17 1.93 14.96
N ASN A 133 -16.25 2.50 15.48
CA ASN A 133 -16.31 2.94 16.88
C ASN A 133 -16.12 1.78 17.88
N PRO A 134 -16.75 0.59 17.69
CA PRO A 134 -16.43 -0.59 18.48
C PRO A 134 -14.96 -1.00 18.43
N LEU A 135 -14.33 -0.97 17.24
CA LEU A 135 -12.91 -1.31 17.10
C LEU A 135 -12.00 -0.34 17.85
N VAL A 136 -12.28 0.96 17.79
CA VAL A 136 -11.53 1.98 18.54
C VAL A 136 -11.75 1.83 20.05
N LYS A 137 -13.01 1.70 20.48
CA LYS A 137 -13.36 1.54 21.90
C LYS A 137 -12.70 0.32 22.53
N ASN A 138 -12.58 -0.77 21.77
CA ASN A 138 -11.98 -2.03 22.22
C ASN A 138 -10.45 -2.10 22.00
N GLY A 139 -9.81 -1.00 21.58
CA GLY A 139 -8.35 -0.94 21.36
C GLY A 139 -7.84 -1.78 20.19
N LYS A 140 -8.72 -2.20 19.28
CA LYS A 140 -8.37 -2.94 18.06
C LYS A 140 -7.85 -2.04 16.96
N ILE A 141 -8.31 -0.78 16.94
CA ILE A 141 -7.75 0.31 16.14
C ILE A 141 -7.15 1.34 17.09
N ILE A 142 -5.89 1.66 16.89
CA ILE A 142 -5.21 2.79 17.52
C ILE A 142 -5.32 3.99 16.57
N VAL A 143 -5.86 5.10 17.07
CA VAL A 143 -6.01 6.34 16.29
C VAL A 143 -4.87 7.30 16.64
N TYR A 144 -4.18 7.77 15.60
CA TYR A 144 -3.19 8.84 15.71
C TYR A 144 -3.68 10.10 15.03
N ASN A 145 -3.30 11.25 15.59
CA ASN A 145 -3.57 12.57 15.03
C ASN A 145 -2.49 13.00 14.02
N LYS A 146 -2.64 14.21 13.48
CA LYS A 146 -1.73 14.85 12.50
C LYS A 146 -0.25 14.90 12.90
N SER A 147 0.08 14.70 14.18
CA SER A 147 1.45 14.67 14.68
C SER A 147 2.16 13.34 14.38
N PHE A 148 1.41 12.31 13.98
CA PHE A 148 1.98 11.06 13.50
C PHE A 148 2.86 11.29 12.27
N PHE A 149 4.01 10.61 12.19
CA PHE A 149 5.03 10.95 11.21
C PHE A 149 4.54 10.84 9.76
N LEU A 150 3.76 9.81 9.40
CA LEU A 150 3.19 9.69 8.06
C LEU A 150 2.26 10.87 7.73
N CYS A 151 1.43 11.28 8.68
CA CYS A 151 0.52 12.42 8.52
C CYS A 151 1.32 13.72 8.36
N LYS A 152 2.33 13.95 9.20
CA LYS A 152 3.20 15.13 9.16
C LYS A 152 3.94 15.24 7.84
N ILE A 153 4.56 14.15 7.37
CA ILE A 153 5.26 14.09 6.08
C ILE A 153 4.28 14.40 4.95
N THR A 154 3.13 13.74 4.94
CA THR A 154 2.10 13.90 3.90
C THR A 154 1.58 15.33 3.86
N ASN A 155 1.25 15.92 5.01
CA ASN A 155 0.77 17.29 5.09
C ASN A 155 1.81 18.29 4.59
N ASN A 156 3.06 18.18 5.05
CA ASN A 156 4.15 19.05 4.61
C ASN A 156 4.37 18.96 3.08
N PHE A 157 4.34 17.75 2.54
CA PHE A 157 4.50 17.54 1.10
C PHE A 157 3.32 18.11 0.30
N ILE A 158 2.08 17.87 0.73
CA ILE A 158 0.89 18.44 0.08
C ILE A 158 0.94 19.96 0.11
N THR A 159 1.29 20.58 1.24
CA THR A 159 1.43 22.04 1.34
C THR A 159 2.49 22.56 0.37
N TYR A 160 3.68 21.95 0.35
CA TYR A 160 4.73 22.31 -0.60
C TYR A 160 4.28 22.15 -2.06
N TYR A 161 3.67 21.02 -2.39
CA TYR A 161 3.24 20.69 -3.74
C TYR A 161 2.15 21.65 -4.22
N ASN A 162 1.15 21.94 -3.38
CA ASN A 162 0.11 22.92 -3.67
C ASN A 162 0.68 24.32 -3.90
N ASN A 163 1.61 24.78 -3.04
CA ASN A 163 2.23 26.10 -3.19
C ASN A 163 3.05 26.23 -4.47
N LYS A 164 3.61 25.12 -4.96
CA LYS A 164 4.50 25.10 -6.12
C LYS A 164 3.78 24.86 -7.45
N PHE A 165 2.72 24.05 -7.44
CA PHE A 165 2.07 23.56 -8.65
C PHE A 165 0.57 23.88 -8.71
N SER A 166 0.03 24.56 -7.71
CA SER A 166 -1.39 24.94 -7.61
C SER A 166 -2.34 23.75 -7.84
N SER A 167 -1.94 22.55 -7.42
CA SER A 167 -2.67 21.29 -7.62
C SER A 167 -2.41 20.34 -6.48
N ILE A 168 -3.35 19.44 -6.19
CA ILE A 168 -3.21 18.40 -5.17
C ILE A 168 -2.40 17.24 -5.77
N PRO A 169 -1.35 16.75 -5.09
CA PRO A 169 -0.59 15.62 -5.60
C PRO A 169 -1.46 14.36 -5.61
N HIS A 170 -1.26 13.52 -6.64
CA HIS A 170 -1.77 12.16 -6.64
C HIS A 170 -1.08 11.31 -5.54
N HIS A 171 -1.51 10.06 -5.36
CA HIS A 171 -0.97 9.18 -4.31
C HIS A 171 0.53 8.89 -4.52
N THR A 172 0.97 8.55 -5.74
CA THR A 172 2.36 8.15 -6.01
C THR A 172 3.42 9.20 -5.60
N PRO A 173 3.28 10.51 -5.89
CA PRO A 173 4.18 11.53 -5.36
C PRO A 173 4.35 11.53 -3.83
N ILE A 174 3.26 11.31 -3.08
CA ILE A 174 3.28 11.25 -1.61
C ILE A 174 4.07 10.03 -1.15
N LEU A 175 3.79 8.86 -1.74
CA LEU A 175 4.47 7.61 -1.39
C LEU A 175 5.97 7.69 -1.67
N ARG A 176 6.37 8.28 -2.80
CA ARG A 176 7.79 8.51 -3.14
C ARG A 176 8.48 9.48 -2.18
N GLU A 177 7.77 10.52 -1.74
CA GLU A 177 8.33 11.42 -0.73
C GLU A 177 8.61 10.67 0.58
N ILE A 178 7.63 9.91 1.08
CA ILE A 178 7.79 9.08 2.30
C ILE A 178 8.91 8.06 2.11
N LEU A 179 8.97 7.38 0.97
CA LEU A 179 10.04 6.43 0.65
C LEU A 179 11.41 7.09 0.63
N SER A 180 11.52 8.37 0.25
CA SER A 180 12.80 9.06 0.20
C SER A 180 13.29 9.53 1.57
N ILE A 181 12.40 10.00 2.45
CA ILE A 181 12.81 10.67 3.70
C ILE A 181 12.73 9.79 4.95
N GLN A 182 11.79 8.84 5.01
CA GLN A 182 11.60 8.03 6.21
C GLN A 182 12.55 6.84 6.20
N HIS A 183 13.42 6.68 7.20
CA HIS A 183 14.39 5.59 7.19
C HIS A 183 13.74 4.19 7.22
N GLU A 184 12.62 4.09 7.92
CA GLU A 184 11.85 2.86 8.11
C GLU A 184 11.05 2.44 6.88
N SER A 185 10.80 3.35 5.91
CA SER A 185 10.07 3.00 4.68
C SER A 185 11.01 2.35 3.67
N PHE A 186 10.67 1.16 3.19
CA PHE A 186 11.60 0.39 2.35
C PHE A 186 11.03 -0.02 1.00
N SER A 187 9.71 0.02 0.79
CA SER A 187 9.10 -0.21 -0.52
C SER A 187 7.76 0.50 -0.70
N ILE A 188 7.37 0.70 -1.96
CA ILE A 188 6.05 1.17 -2.39
C ILE A 188 5.54 0.33 -3.55
N GLU A 189 4.23 0.33 -3.76
CA GLU A 189 3.53 -0.39 -4.84
C GLU A 189 3.94 -1.88 -4.91
N THR A 190 4.02 -2.56 -3.76
CA THR A 190 4.55 -3.93 -3.64
C THR A 190 3.51 -4.96 -4.05
N PRO A 191 3.74 -5.77 -5.11
CA PRO A 191 2.83 -6.83 -5.52
C PRO A 191 2.57 -7.85 -4.41
N VAL A 192 1.32 -8.26 -4.24
CA VAL A 192 0.90 -9.36 -3.36
C VAL A 192 -0.17 -10.21 -4.03
N TRP A 193 -0.21 -11.50 -3.68
CA TRP A 193 -1.11 -12.46 -4.31
C TRP A 193 -1.49 -13.62 -3.39
N LEU A 194 -2.63 -14.24 -3.68
CA LEU A 194 -3.12 -15.46 -3.03
C LEU A 194 -3.86 -16.32 -4.06
N TYR A 195 -3.57 -17.62 -4.10
CA TYR A 195 -4.34 -18.55 -4.89
C TYR A 195 -5.64 -18.90 -4.16
N LEU A 196 -6.77 -18.75 -4.83
CA LEU A 196 -8.09 -19.07 -4.29
C LEU A 196 -8.54 -20.41 -4.88
N SER A 197 -8.35 -21.50 -4.11
CA SER A 197 -8.55 -22.87 -4.61
C SER A 197 -9.96 -23.13 -5.15
N ASN A 198 -10.98 -22.52 -4.56
CA ASN A 198 -12.38 -22.78 -4.92
C ASN A 198 -12.78 -22.15 -6.25
N ARG A 199 -12.14 -21.03 -6.63
CA ARG A 199 -12.33 -20.35 -7.91
C ARG A 199 -11.29 -20.73 -8.97
N GLN A 200 -10.18 -21.35 -8.55
CA GLN A 200 -8.99 -21.56 -9.39
C GLN A 200 -8.42 -20.24 -9.93
N GLU A 201 -8.56 -19.17 -9.17
CA GLU A 201 -8.16 -17.80 -9.53
C GLU A 201 -7.08 -17.28 -8.56
N TYR A 202 -6.48 -16.14 -8.89
CA TYR A 202 -5.60 -15.42 -7.97
C TYR A 202 -6.25 -14.13 -7.50
N LEU A 203 -6.31 -13.94 -6.19
CA LEU A 203 -6.50 -12.62 -5.60
C LEU A 203 -5.19 -11.85 -5.70
N THR A 204 -5.21 -10.68 -6.33
CA THR A 204 -3.99 -9.91 -6.63
C THR A 204 -4.12 -8.46 -6.18
N GLY A 205 -2.99 -7.80 -5.90
CA GLY A 205 -2.96 -6.36 -5.66
C GLY A 205 -1.55 -5.84 -5.41
N HIS A 206 -1.47 -4.57 -5.05
CA HIS A 206 -0.23 -3.88 -4.71
C HIS A 206 -0.42 -3.08 -3.43
N ILE A 207 0.58 -3.11 -2.56
CA ILE A 207 0.63 -2.37 -1.29
C ILE A 207 1.25 -1.00 -1.54
N ASP A 208 0.55 0.08 -1.20
CA ASP A 208 1.05 1.46 -1.36
C ASP A 208 2.41 1.68 -0.70
N LEU A 209 2.60 1.30 0.57
CA LEU A 209 3.81 1.57 1.33
C LEU A 209 4.10 0.49 2.37
N ASN A 210 5.36 0.03 2.44
CA ASN A 210 5.82 -0.83 3.53
C ASN A 210 6.87 -0.12 4.39
N LEU A 211 6.73 -0.27 5.71
CA LEU A 211 7.70 0.19 6.69
C LEU A 211 8.09 -0.92 7.67
N THR A 212 9.19 -0.71 8.40
CA THR A 212 9.65 -1.63 9.45
C THR A 212 10.00 -0.88 10.73
N SER A 213 9.57 -1.39 11.89
CA SER A 213 10.02 -0.89 13.19
C SER A 213 10.01 -2.00 14.23
N LYS A 214 11.12 -2.17 14.96
CA LYS A 214 11.25 -3.14 16.07
C LYS A 214 10.70 -4.55 15.71
N ASN A 215 11.03 -5.05 14.52
CA ASN A 215 10.59 -6.35 13.96
C ASN A 215 9.10 -6.45 13.58
N ILE A 216 8.41 -5.33 13.45
CA ILE A 216 7.05 -5.25 12.94
C ILE A 216 7.12 -4.69 11.51
N ILE A 217 6.49 -5.36 10.56
CA ILE A 217 6.25 -4.83 9.23
C ILE A 217 4.93 -4.07 9.25
N TYR A 218 4.95 -2.84 8.77
CA TYR A 218 3.77 -1.99 8.62
C TYR A 218 3.36 -1.95 7.15
N VAL A 219 2.19 -2.51 6.86
CA VAL A 219 1.51 -2.40 5.56
C VAL A 219 0.64 -1.16 5.60
N SER A 220 0.99 -0.15 4.83
CA SER A 220 0.37 1.17 4.89
C SER A 220 -0.29 1.56 3.57
N ASP A 221 -1.42 2.24 3.66
CA ASP A 221 -2.22 2.69 2.52
C ASP A 221 -2.69 4.13 2.73
N TYR A 222 -2.43 4.98 1.72
CA TYR A 222 -2.75 6.40 1.79
C TYR A 222 -4.15 6.66 1.24
N LYS A 223 -4.99 7.32 2.05
CA LYS A 223 -6.31 7.79 1.62
C LYS A 223 -6.44 9.29 1.84
N SER A 224 -7.12 9.96 0.91
CA SER A 224 -7.35 11.41 0.98
C SER A 224 -8.44 11.80 1.98
N SER A 225 -9.31 10.88 2.37
CA SER A 225 -10.44 11.14 3.28
C SER A 225 -10.56 10.08 4.38
N ILE A 226 -11.08 10.50 5.54
CA ILE A 226 -11.38 9.61 6.68
C ILE A 226 -12.37 8.51 6.28
N THR A 227 -13.42 8.87 5.55
CA THR A 227 -14.42 7.90 5.09
C THR A 227 -13.77 6.81 4.24
N ASP A 228 -12.81 7.15 3.39
CA ASP A 228 -12.11 6.16 2.59
C ASP A 228 -11.13 5.31 3.40
N MET A 229 -10.52 5.87 4.45
CA MET A 229 -9.71 5.10 5.40
C MET A 229 -10.54 4.01 6.08
N ILE A 230 -11.76 4.33 6.52
CA ILE A 230 -12.63 3.36 7.20
C ILE A 230 -13.16 2.32 6.20
N ARG A 231 -13.58 2.76 5.00
CA ARG A 231 -14.14 1.84 3.99
C ARG A 231 -13.11 0.89 3.38
N SER A 232 -11.81 1.23 3.45
CA SER A 232 -10.70 0.41 2.99
C SER A 232 -10.13 -0.54 4.05
N LEU A 233 -10.70 -0.59 5.26
CA LEU A 233 -10.25 -1.55 6.28
C LEU A 233 -10.16 -3.00 5.75
N PRO A 234 -11.12 -3.53 4.96
CA PRO A 234 -10.99 -4.87 4.38
C PRO A 234 -9.80 -4.97 3.41
N GLN A 235 -9.68 -4.05 2.44
CA GLN A 235 -8.56 -3.97 1.49
C GLN A 235 -7.20 -4.04 2.20
N VAL A 236 -6.96 -3.16 3.17
CA VAL A 236 -5.64 -3.01 3.78
C VAL A 236 -5.34 -4.16 4.76
N SER A 237 -6.36 -4.70 5.43
CA SER A 237 -6.21 -5.91 6.24
C SER A 237 -5.82 -7.11 5.37
N THR A 238 -6.48 -7.28 4.22
CA THR A 238 -6.13 -8.32 3.24
C THR A 238 -4.70 -8.17 2.75
N TYR A 239 -4.25 -6.96 2.41
CA TYR A 239 -2.85 -6.72 2.05
C TYR A 239 -1.87 -7.19 3.13
N GLY A 240 -2.16 -6.91 4.40
CA GLY A 240 -1.36 -7.37 5.53
C GLY A 240 -1.26 -8.90 5.60
N LEU A 241 -2.38 -9.59 5.43
CA LEU A 241 -2.42 -11.06 5.41
C LEU A 241 -1.68 -11.65 4.20
N LEU A 242 -1.91 -11.10 3.00
CA LEU A 242 -1.27 -11.61 1.78
C LEU A 242 0.24 -11.44 1.81
N LEU A 243 0.73 -10.28 2.28
CA LEU A 243 2.17 -10.07 2.46
C LEU A 243 2.74 -11.10 3.44
N GLY A 244 2.06 -11.37 4.55
CA GLY A 244 2.47 -12.40 5.50
C GLY A 244 2.61 -13.78 4.86
N ASN A 245 1.59 -14.19 4.10
CA ASN A 245 1.61 -15.45 3.35
C ASN A 245 2.75 -15.47 2.30
N ASN A 246 2.92 -14.40 1.52
CA ASN A 246 3.97 -14.33 0.51
C ASN A 246 5.39 -14.36 1.11
N LEU A 247 5.59 -13.74 2.28
CA LEU A 247 6.86 -13.80 3.02
C LEU A 247 7.08 -15.18 3.66
N ASN A 248 6.04 -15.82 4.19
CA ASN A 248 6.12 -17.19 4.71
C ASN A 248 6.52 -18.19 3.61
N ASN A 249 5.92 -18.07 2.41
CA ASN A 249 6.30 -18.87 1.24
C ASN A 249 7.73 -18.58 0.73
N THR A 250 8.32 -17.46 1.13
CA THR A 250 9.73 -17.15 0.84
C THR A 250 10.65 -17.76 1.91
N ASN A 251 10.20 -17.83 3.16
CA ASN A 251 10.94 -18.40 4.28
C ASN A 251 9.96 -18.93 5.34
N ASN A 252 9.86 -20.26 5.45
CA ASN A 252 8.93 -20.94 6.37
C ASN A 252 9.23 -20.67 7.86
N SER A 253 10.35 -20.03 8.19
CA SER A 253 10.66 -19.57 9.55
C SER A 253 10.18 -18.13 9.83
N PHE A 254 9.40 -17.54 8.93
CA PHE A 254 8.85 -16.19 9.09
C PHE A 254 7.77 -16.16 10.17
N ASN A 255 8.10 -15.57 11.33
CA ASN A 255 7.16 -15.35 12.44
C ASN A 255 7.16 -13.88 12.88
N PHE A 256 7.17 -12.96 11.92
CA PHE A 256 7.19 -11.54 12.21
C PHE A 256 5.79 -10.97 12.26
N LYS A 257 5.60 -9.98 13.14
CA LYS A 257 4.32 -9.30 13.29
C LYS A 257 4.10 -8.39 12.09
N ILE A 258 2.91 -8.49 11.51
CA ILE A 258 2.42 -7.53 10.51
C ILE A 258 1.34 -6.68 11.16
N ASN A 259 1.40 -5.39 10.90
CA ASN A 259 0.42 -4.43 11.34
C ASN A 259 0.02 -3.54 10.15
N CYS A 260 -1.24 -3.14 10.10
CA CYS A 260 -1.77 -2.32 9.03
C CYS A 260 -1.87 -0.86 9.48
N VAL A 261 -1.66 0.06 8.55
CA VAL A 261 -1.86 1.51 8.77
C VAL A 261 -2.61 2.13 7.59
N THR A 262 -3.84 2.55 7.80
CA THR A 262 -4.45 3.53 6.88
C THR A 262 -4.10 4.92 7.36
N PHE A 263 -3.71 5.83 6.46
CA PHE A 263 -3.36 7.18 6.85
C PHE A 263 -3.80 8.23 5.82
N SER A 264 -4.00 9.43 6.32
CA SER A 264 -4.20 10.66 5.54
C SER A 264 -3.24 11.75 6.05
N LYS A 265 -3.39 12.98 5.55
CA LYS A 265 -2.66 14.13 6.10
C LYS A 265 -3.07 14.49 7.54
N ASP A 266 -4.27 14.08 7.97
CA ASP A 266 -4.87 14.54 9.23
C ASP A 266 -4.84 13.48 10.34
N LEU A 267 -4.99 12.19 9.98
CA LEU A 267 -5.15 11.08 10.91
C LEU A 267 -4.51 9.79 10.36
N ALA A 268 -4.16 8.87 11.26
CA ALA A 268 -3.78 7.52 10.91
C ALA A 268 -4.45 6.49 11.84
N TYR A 269 -4.79 5.32 11.30
CA TYR A 269 -5.37 4.19 12.04
C TYR A 269 -4.42 3.01 11.94
N SER A 270 -4.01 2.47 13.09
CA SER A 270 -3.14 1.29 13.17
C SER A 270 -3.91 0.12 13.75
N TYR A 271 -3.82 -1.04 13.12
CA TYR A 271 -4.57 -2.23 13.53
C TYR A 271 -3.93 -3.52 13.02
N ASN A 272 -4.24 -4.62 13.70
CA ASN A 272 -3.80 -5.94 13.28
C ASN A 272 -4.61 -6.40 12.05
N PRO A 273 -3.98 -6.99 11.01
CA PRO A 273 -4.70 -7.47 9.82
C PRO A 273 -5.77 -8.53 10.11
N ASN A 274 -5.68 -9.23 11.24
CA ASN A 274 -6.66 -10.23 11.66
C ASN A 274 -8.04 -9.64 11.93
N ILE A 275 -8.22 -8.31 12.00
CA ILE A 275 -9.58 -7.74 12.08
C ILE A 275 -10.46 -8.15 10.89
N LEU A 276 -9.85 -8.58 9.76
CA LEU A 276 -10.57 -9.14 8.62
C LEU A 276 -11.37 -10.40 9.00
N ASN A 277 -10.77 -11.29 9.79
CA ASN A 277 -11.30 -12.63 10.02
C ASN A 277 -12.52 -12.66 10.96
N LYS A 278 -12.63 -11.66 11.82
CA LYS A 278 -13.65 -11.60 12.86
C LYS A 278 -14.43 -10.31 12.75
N GLU A 279 -13.84 -9.18 13.11
CA GLU A 279 -14.60 -7.94 13.28
C GLU A 279 -15.21 -7.43 11.98
N ILE A 280 -14.48 -7.46 10.87
CA ILE A 280 -15.01 -7.08 9.54
C ILE A 280 -16.00 -8.12 9.04
N LEU A 281 -15.70 -9.41 9.14
CA LEU A 281 -16.60 -10.47 8.69
C LEU A 281 -17.93 -10.46 9.46
N ASP A 282 -17.90 -10.26 10.76
CA ASP A 282 -19.09 -10.16 11.62
C ASP A 282 -19.91 -8.92 11.28
N PHE A 283 -19.26 -7.79 10.99
CA PHE A 283 -19.94 -6.60 10.49
C PHE A 283 -20.62 -6.86 9.14
N VAL A 284 -19.94 -7.50 8.19
CA VAL A 284 -20.53 -7.84 6.89
C VAL A 284 -21.76 -8.74 7.05
N LYS A 285 -21.67 -9.80 7.88
CA LYS A 285 -22.80 -10.66 8.21
C LYS A 285 -23.96 -9.89 8.85
N LEU A 286 -23.67 -8.96 9.77
CA LEU A 286 -24.69 -8.13 10.41
C LEU A 286 -25.40 -7.26 9.37
N MET A 287 -24.66 -6.61 8.47
CA MET A 287 -25.24 -5.78 7.42
C MET A 287 -26.05 -6.59 6.43
N ASN A 288 -25.57 -7.79 6.03
CA ASN A 288 -26.30 -8.72 5.17
C ASN A 288 -27.65 -9.15 5.78
N LYS A 289 -27.74 -9.27 7.12
CA LYS A 289 -29.00 -9.56 7.82
C LYS A 289 -29.95 -8.37 7.90
N LYS A 290 -29.43 -7.14 7.94
CA LYS A 290 -30.22 -5.91 8.05
C LYS A 290 -30.75 -5.39 6.71
N ARG A 291 -30.16 -5.84 5.60
CA ARG A 291 -30.42 -5.34 4.26
C ARG A 291 -31.15 -6.40 3.43
N ASN A 292 -31.90 -5.96 2.44
CA ASN A 292 -32.55 -6.86 1.47
C ASN A 292 -31.54 -7.51 0.52
N ASN A 293 -30.39 -6.85 0.31
CA ASN A 293 -29.32 -7.31 -0.57
C ASN A 293 -28.01 -7.49 0.20
N ARG A 294 -27.23 -8.51 -0.17
CA ARG A 294 -25.89 -8.76 0.38
C ARG A 294 -24.89 -7.70 -0.07
N LEU A 295 -23.92 -7.40 0.79
CA LEU A 295 -22.83 -6.47 0.48
C LEU A 295 -21.93 -7.04 -0.61
N MET A 296 -21.64 -6.20 -1.59
CA MET A 296 -20.77 -6.54 -2.71
C MET A 296 -19.46 -5.77 -2.63
N ASP A 297 -18.38 -6.36 -3.17
CA ASP A 297 -17.14 -5.67 -3.45
C ASP A 297 -17.30 -4.70 -4.67
N ARG A 298 -16.25 -3.98 -5.05
CA ARG A 298 -16.32 -3.04 -6.20
C ARG A 298 -16.49 -3.73 -7.55
N SER A 299 -16.19 -5.01 -7.62
CA SER A 299 -16.30 -5.87 -8.81
C SER A 299 -17.63 -6.63 -8.86
N GLY A 300 -18.47 -6.50 -7.82
CA GLY A 300 -19.79 -7.14 -7.74
C GLY A 300 -19.78 -8.53 -7.13
N ASN A 301 -18.66 -8.99 -6.56
CA ASN A 301 -18.61 -10.25 -5.82
C ASN A 301 -19.23 -10.08 -4.45
N ASP A 302 -19.83 -11.16 -3.94
CA ASP A 302 -20.26 -11.20 -2.54
C ASP A 302 -19.07 -11.04 -1.60
N LEU A 303 -19.12 -9.99 -0.77
CA LEU A 303 -17.99 -9.63 0.10
C LEU A 303 -17.79 -10.64 1.24
N GLU A 304 -18.87 -11.24 1.75
CA GLU A 304 -18.78 -12.23 2.82
C GLU A 304 -18.09 -13.52 2.32
N ASP A 305 -18.50 -14.01 1.16
CA ASP A 305 -17.97 -15.23 0.57
C ASP A 305 -16.51 -15.05 0.15
N LEU A 306 -16.16 -13.89 -0.43
CA LEU A 306 -14.77 -13.58 -0.78
C LEU A 306 -13.87 -13.47 0.47
N ILE A 307 -14.33 -12.85 1.55
CA ILE A 307 -13.55 -12.80 2.81
C ILE A 307 -13.34 -14.21 3.39
N LYS A 308 -14.39 -15.05 3.42
CA LYS A 308 -14.27 -16.43 3.89
C LYS A 308 -13.27 -17.23 3.07
N GLU A 309 -13.30 -17.06 1.75
CA GLU A 309 -12.40 -17.77 0.85
C GLU A 309 -10.95 -17.32 1.03
N ILE A 310 -10.70 -16.02 1.22
CA ILE A 310 -9.37 -15.51 1.56
C ILE A 310 -8.86 -16.17 2.83
N ILE A 311 -9.68 -16.19 3.90
CA ILE A 311 -9.30 -16.77 5.19
C ILE A 311 -9.03 -18.26 5.08
N TYR A 312 -9.79 -18.99 4.26
CA TYR A 312 -9.63 -20.42 4.07
C TYR A 312 -8.30 -20.78 3.37
N ASN A 313 -7.79 -19.91 2.49
CA ASN A 313 -6.58 -20.16 1.70
C ASN A 313 -5.29 -19.60 2.32
N LEU A 314 -5.37 -18.91 3.46
CA LEU A 314 -4.21 -18.36 4.20
C LEU A 314 -3.69 -19.35 5.25
#